data_AF-A0A5A7PUZ9-F1
#
_entry.id   AF-A0A5A7PUZ9-F1
#
_cell.length_a   1.000
_cell.length_b   1.000
_cell.length_c   1.000
_cell.angle_alpha   90.00
_cell.angle_beta   90.00
_cell.angle_gamma   90.00
#
_symmetry.space_group_name_H-M   'P 1'
#
loop_
_entity.id
_entity.type
_entity.pdbx_description
1 polymer ?
#
loop_
_entity_poly.entity_id
_entity_poly.type
_entity_poly.pdbx_seq_one_letter_code
_entity_poly.pdbx_strand_id
1 'polypeptide(L)'
;MRSLYSLISILFLYLLAYNIFNIFCTQIPVPAKSPPETNTFLTKNVAGKTKPLSSPPLEQSSKQEISSKKKPLLLEDKNSVMPENRNTVYSPKRRKNQRRALEILRSSEDVSKNFESRVSNFFFDANSSSCELRFFMIWISSLDSFTNRSIFSIESLFKAHPNGCLVIVSRSMDTKKGARILTPFAEKGLKVTAISPDFNYLFGKTAARAWYNSLKHGKINPGRISFGQNLSNLVRLAVLYHFGGVYLDTDVIVLKSFRKLRNVIGAQAVERVTRKWSRLNNAVMIFKRGHPLLVKFIEEFARTFDGDKWGHNGPYLVSRVAMRASGDVGCDFTVLPPEALYPVGWREIRGLFEGPKNSSHSKWIGGKVREIRRQSFAVHLWNKQSKVLEVEKGSIVHRLMFEL
;
A
#
# COMPACT_ATOMS: atom_id res chain seq x y z
N MET A 1 -11.51 56.28 13.50
CA MET A 1 -10.22 55.77 12.96
C MET A 1 -9.31 55.19 14.06
N ARG A 2 -8.90 55.93 15.11
CA ARG A 2 -7.97 55.43 16.15
C ARG A 2 -8.45 54.20 16.96
N SER A 3 -9.75 54.08 17.21
CA SER A 3 -10.33 52.95 17.97
C SER A 3 -10.28 51.60 17.22
N LEU A 4 -10.42 51.61 15.90
CA LEU A 4 -10.41 50.40 15.08
C LEU A 4 -9.01 49.76 15.00
N TYR A 5 -7.96 50.58 14.90
CA TYR A 5 -6.58 50.11 14.92
C TYR A 5 -6.18 49.51 16.28
N SER A 6 -6.72 50.04 17.37
CA SER A 6 -6.51 49.48 18.73
C SER A 6 -7.12 48.08 18.85
N LEU A 7 -8.36 47.89 18.40
CA LEU A 7 -9.03 46.58 18.39
C LEU A 7 -8.30 45.54 17.53
N ILE A 8 -7.81 45.94 16.35
CA ILE A 8 -7.03 45.05 15.47
C ILE A 8 -5.70 44.67 16.13
N SER A 9 -5.03 45.63 16.79
CA SER A 9 -3.75 45.37 17.47
C SER A 9 -3.91 44.39 18.66
N ILE A 10 -4.99 44.54 19.43
CA ILE A 10 -5.33 43.62 20.54
C ILE A 10 -5.63 42.21 20.00
N LEU A 11 -6.36 42.10 18.89
CA LEU A 11 -6.65 40.82 18.26
C LEU A 11 -5.38 40.11 17.77
N PHE A 12 -4.44 40.86 17.19
CA PHE A 12 -3.15 40.31 16.77
C PHE A 12 -2.30 39.85 17.97
N LEU A 13 -2.26 40.61 19.06
CA LEU A 13 -1.55 40.22 20.27
C LEU A 13 -2.17 38.96 20.91
N TYR A 14 -3.50 38.85 20.90
CA TYR A 14 -4.19 37.65 21.37
C TYR A 14 -3.87 36.41 20.52
N LEU A 15 -3.86 36.55 19.18
CA LEU A 15 -3.48 35.46 18.28
C LEU A 15 -2.01 35.07 18.41
N LEU A 16 -1.11 36.02 18.67
CA LEU A 16 0.30 35.74 18.93
C LEU A 16 0.47 34.96 20.24
N ALA A 17 -0.18 35.41 21.31
CA ALA A 17 -0.15 34.76 22.62
C ALA A 17 -0.74 33.34 22.56
N TYR A 18 -1.85 33.15 21.83
CA TYR A 18 -2.47 31.84 21.62
C TYR A 18 -1.57 30.87 20.84
N ASN A 19 -0.85 31.36 19.84
CA ASN A 19 0.10 30.55 19.09
C ASN A 19 1.34 30.20 19.91
N ILE A 20 1.86 31.14 20.70
CA ILE A 20 2.98 30.87 21.63
C ILE A 20 2.56 29.84 22.68
N PHE A 21 1.36 29.96 23.27
CA PHE A 21 0.85 28.99 24.23
C PHE A 21 0.72 27.59 23.64
N ASN A 22 0.23 27.44 22.40
CA ASN A 22 0.15 26.14 21.73
C ASN A 22 1.54 25.53 21.41
N ILE A 23 2.53 26.36 21.13
CA ILE A 23 3.90 25.89 20.83
C ILE A 23 4.62 25.43 22.10
N PHE A 24 4.43 26.13 23.23
CA PHE A 24 5.18 25.86 24.46
C PHE A 24 4.44 24.97 25.48
N CYS A 25 3.10 24.92 25.48
CA CYS A 25 2.35 24.08 26.42
C CYS A 25 2.03 22.67 25.91
N THR A 26 2.36 22.34 24.66
CA THR A 26 2.22 20.97 24.12
C THR A 26 3.45 20.08 24.40
N GLN A 27 4.45 20.58 25.12
CA GLN A 27 5.57 19.80 25.64
C GLN A 27 5.59 19.82 27.17
N ILE A 28 4.61 19.13 27.78
CA ILE A 28 4.79 18.62 29.14
C ILE A 28 5.38 17.21 29.02
N PRO A 29 6.62 16.95 29.49
CA PRO A 29 7.14 15.60 29.56
C PRO A 29 6.35 14.84 30.63
N VAL A 30 5.74 13.72 30.26
CA VAL A 30 5.23 12.74 31.23
C VAL A 30 6.44 12.16 31.97
N PRO A 31 6.50 12.16 33.32
CA PRO A 31 7.59 11.52 34.03
C PRO A 31 7.53 10.01 33.79
N ALA A 32 8.66 9.43 33.38
CA ALA A 32 8.83 7.99 33.27
C ALA A 32 8.63 7.35 34.65
N LYS A 33 7.82 6.29 34.73
CA LYS A 33 7.80 5.39 35.88
C LYS A 33 9.19 4.79 36.06
N SER A 34 9.70 4.81 37.28
CA SER A 34 10.95 4.18 37.68
C SER A 34 10.95 2.67 37.36
N PRO A 35 12.08 2.10 36.90
CA PRO A 35 12.27 0.65 36.81
C PRO A 35 12.65 0.08 38.19
N PRO A 36 12.28 -1.17 38.51
CA PRO A 36 12.88 -1.86 39.65
C PRO A 36 14.32 -2.28 39.32
N GLU A 37 15.11 -2.34 40.38
CA GLU A 37 16.56 -2.39 40.46
C GLU A 37 17.23 -3.56 39.72
N THR A 38 18.47 -3.30 39.33
CA THR A 38 19.38 -4.22 38.65
C THR A 38 20.22 -4.97 39.69
N ASN A 39 20.12 -6.30 39.74
CA ASN A 39 21.18 -7.09 40.38
C ASN A 39 22.33 -7.27 39.40
N THR A 40 23.43 -6.60 39.73
CA THR A 40 24.74 -6.65 39.09
C THR A 40 25.35 -8.03 39.23
N PHE A 41 25.93 -8.60 38.18
CA PHE A 41 27.14 -9.43 38.36
C PHE A 41 28.11 -9.24 37.18
N LEU A 42 29.27 -8.70 37.54
CA LEU A 42 30.48 -8.52 36.75
C LEU A 42 31.09 -9.87 36.36
N THR A 43 31.65 -9.90 35.16
CA THR A 43 32.55 -10.94 34.65
C THR A 43 33.93 -10.84 35.32
N LYS A 44 34.49 -11.99 35.71
CA LYS A 44 35.94 -12.22 35.84
C LYS A 44 36.28 -13.63 35.36
N ASN A 45 37.17 -13.69 34.36
CA ASN A 45 37.88 -14.89 33.94
C ASN A 45 39.04 -15.19 34.90
N VAL A 46 39.22 -16.44 35.35
CA VAL A 46 40.53 -17.07 35.62
C VAL A 46 40.41 -18.59 35.42
N ALA A 47 41.45 -19.18 34.83
CA ALA A 47 41.64 -20.57 34.45
C ALA A 47 41.88 -21.55 35.63
N GLY A 48 41.67 -22.85 35.38
CA GLY A 48 42.30 -23.93 36.17
C GLY A 48 41.54 -25.26 36.25
N LYS A 49 42.19 -26.33 35.77
CA LYS A 49 41.98 -27.81 35.92
C LYS A 49 41.20 -28.21 37.21
N THR A 50 40.37 -29.27 37.30
CA THR A 50 40.67 -30.72 37.17
C THR A 50 39.38 -31.57 37.41
N LYS A 51 39.27 -32.72 36.72
CA LYS A 51 38.50 -34.00 36.90
C LYS A 51 37.24 -34.18 37.81
N PRO A 52 36.38 -35.20 37.49
CA PRO A 52 35.00 -35.33 37.98
C PRO A 52 34.80 -36.42 39.06
N LEU A 53 33.70 -36.36 39.83
CA LEU A 53 33.10 -37.58 40.41
C LEU A 53 31.66 -37.40 40.96
N SER A 54 30.85 -38.43 40.68
CA SER A 54 29.76 -39.03 41.49
C SER A 54 28.48 -38.25 41.83
N SER A 55 27.39 -38.65 41.17
CA SER A 55 26.07 -38.97 41.78
C SER A 55 26.22 -40.13 42.79
N PRO A 56 25.27 -40.48 43.72
CA PRO A 56 23.83 -40.72 43.46
C PRO A 56 22.91 -40.49 44.71
N PRO A 57 21.77 -41.22 44.96
CA PRO A 57 20.40 -40.76 44.69
C PRO A 57 19.38 -41.05 45.85
N LEU A 58 18.08 -41.08 45.51
CA LEU A 58 16.92 -41.61 46.27
C LEU A 58 16.41 -40.68 47.40
N GLU A 59 15.11 -40.53 47.67
CA GLU A 59 14.03 -41.52 47.63
C GLU A 59 12.63 -40.84 47.65
N GLN A 60 11.63 -41.59 47.19
CA GLN A 60 10.19 -41.30 47.24
C GLN A 60 9.66 -41.28 48.69
N SER A 61 8.53 -40.60 48.95
CA SER A 61 7.29 -41.28 49.40
C SER A 61 6.16 -40.33 49.82
N SER A 62 4.99 -40.59 49.21
CA SER A 62 3.62 -40.61 49.75
C SER A 62 3.01 -39.48 50.59
N LYS A 63 1.95 -38.89 50.00
CA LYS A 63 0.54 -38.80 50.47
C LYS A 63 0.27 -38.66 51.98
N GLN A 64 -0.42 -37.58 52.33
CA GLN A 64 -1.60 -37.66 53.20
C GLN A 64 -2.58 -36.51 52.90
N GLU A 65 -3.79 -36.88 52.50
CA GLU A 65 -4.98 -36.02 52.47
C GLU A 65 -5.56 -35.91 53.88
N ILE A 66 -5.84 -34.69 54.37
CA ILE A 66 -6.96 -34.43 55.28
C ILE A 66 -7.71 -33.19 54.79
N SER A 67 -9.00 -33.42 54.58
CA SER A 67 -10.04 -32.50 54.17
C SER A 67 -10.38 -31.47 55.25
N SER A 68 -10.41 -30.19 54.89
CA SER A 68 -11.27 -29.21 55.57
C SER A 68 -11.84 -28.21 54.57
N LYS A 69 -13.15 -28.34 54.35
CA LYS A 69 -14.04 -27.47 53.57
C LYS A 69 -13.85 -25.99 53.91
N LYS A 70 -13.67 -25.15 52.88
CA LYS A 70 -14.31 -23.83 52.76
C LYS A 70 -14.45 -23.45 51.29
N LYS A 71 -15.70 -23.24 50.88
CA LYS A 71 -16.13 -22.91 49.51
C LYS A 71 -15.52 -21.59 49.04
N PRO A 72 -15.17 -21.44 47.75
CA PRO A 72 -14.76 -20.17 47.17
C PRO A 72 -15.94 -19.20 47.04
N LEU A 73 -15.67 -17.93 47.36
CA LEU A 73 -16.58 -16.81 47.14
C LEU A 73 -16.92 -16.69 45.65
N LEU A 74 -18.21 -16.85 45.35
CA LEU A 74 -18.85 -16.37 44.12
C LEU A 74 -18.85 -14.84 44.14
N LEU A 75 -18.07 -14.24 43.24
CA LEU A 75 -18.38 -12.92 42.70
C LEU A 75 -18.99 -13.17 41.32
N GLU A 76 -20.33 -13.07 41.28
CA GLU A 76 -21.08 -12.96 40.04
C GLU A 76 -20.57 -11.73 39.28
N ASP A 77 -19.83 -11.93 38.19
CA ASP A 77 -19.65 -10.88 37.19
C ASP A 77 -20.73 -11.05 36.12
N LYS A 78 -21.97 -10.73 36.52
CA LYS A 78 -23.06 -10.44 35.60
C LYS A 78 -22.77 -9.09 34.96
N ASN A 79 -21.98 -9.10 33.89
CA ASN A 79 -21.99 -8.10 32.82
C ASN A 79 -21.41 -8.68 31.53
N SER A 80 -21.98 -9.81 31.08
CA SER A 80 -22.03 -10.13 29.65
C SER A 80 -23.04 -9.20 28.99
N VAL A 81 -22.66 -7.93 28.82
CA VAL A 81 -23.33 -7.05 27.87
C VAL A 81 -22.79 -7.43 26.49
N MET A 82 -23.48 -8.41 25.89
CA MET A 82 -23.63 -8.46 24.43
C MET A 82 -23.77 -7.02 23.93
N PRO A 83 -23.10 -6.57 22.85
CA PRO A 83 -23.49 -5.31 22.26
C PRO A 83 -24.92 -5.51 21.79
N GLU A 84 -25.83 -4.95 22.59
CA GLU A 84 -27.23 -4.79 22.29
C GLU A 84 -27.33 -4.37 20.85
N ASN A 85 -28.22 -5.05 20.16
CA ASN A 85 -28.60 -4.85 18.78
C ASN A 85 -28.98 -3.38 18.60
N ARG A 86 -27.98 -2.51 18.40
CA ARG A 86 -28.20 -1.20 17.81
C ARG A 86 -28.72 -1.56 16.44
N ASN A 87 -30.04 -1.45 16.30
CA ASN A 87 -30.69 -1.14 15.05
C ASN A 87 -29.91 0.03 14.47
N THR A 88 -28.83 -0.27 13.74
CA THR A 88 -28.08 0.72 13.00
C THR A 88 -29.06 1.10 11.92
N VAL A 89 -29.81 2.17 12.19
CA VAL A 89 -30.58 2.89 11.19
C VAL A 89 -29.67 2.97 9.98
N TYR A 90 -29.98 2.17 8.97
CA TYR A 90 -29.17 2.04 7.78
C TYR A 90 -29.11 3.42 7.15
N SER A 91 -28.03 4.17 7.42
CA SER A 91 -27.98 5.55 6.97
C SER A 91 -28.07 5.56 5.43
N PRO A 92 -28.84 6.49 4.83
CA PRO A 92 -28.97 6.58 3.38
C PRO A 92 -27.61 6.62 2.66
N LYS A 93 -26.60 7.25 3.29
CA LYS A 93 -25.21 7.29 2.82
C LYS A 93 -24.56 5.90 2.78
N ARG A 94 -24.71 5.08 3.83
CA ARG A 94 -24.20 3.70 3.86
C ARG A 94 -24.85 2.84 2.78
N ARG A 95 -26.17 2.92 2.61
CA ARG A 95 -26.90 2.20 1.54
C ARG A 95 -26.39 2.59 0.15
N LYS A 96 -26.18 3.89 -0.09
CA LYS A 96 -25.64 4.39 -1.36
C LYS A 96 -24.23 3.87 -1.64
N ASN A 97 -23.34 3.90 -0.64
CA ASN A 97 -21.97 3.39 -0.78
C ASN A 97 -21.95 1.88 -1.00
N GLN A 98 -22.82 1.14 -0.30
CA GLN A 98 -23.01 -0.29 -0.48
C GLN A 98 -23.46 -0.61 -1.91
N ARG A 99 -24.48 0.09 -2.42
CA ARG A 99 -24.96 -0.10 -3.80
C ARG A 99 -23.86 0.15 -4.83
N ARG A 100 -23.10 1.24 -4.69
CA ARG A 100 -21.95 1.54 -5.58
C ARG A 100 -20.86 0.48 -5.51
N ALA A 101 -20.57 -0.04 -4.31
CA ALA A 101 -19.61 -1.13 -4.16
C ALA A 101 -20.09 -2.39 -4.89
N LEU A 102 -21.36 -2.75 -4.73
CA LEU A 102 -21.95 -3.89 -5.43
C LEU A 102 -21.98 -3.68 -6.96
N GLU A 103 -22.25 -2.46 -7.45
CA GLU A 103 -22.17 -2.13 -8.88
C GLU A 103 -20.76 -2.36 -9.45
N ILE A 104 -19.70 -1.97 -8.71
CA ILE A 104 -18.31 -2.25 -9.09
C ILE A 104 -18.00 -3.75 -9.08
N LEU A 105 -18.56 -4.48 -8.11
CA LEU A 105 -18.33 -5.93 -7.96
C LEU A 105 -19.20 -6.78 -8.90
N ARG A 106 -20.22 -6.22 -9.54
CA ARG A 106 -21.04 -6.92 -10.54
C ARG A 106 -20.16 -7.25 -11.73
N SER A 107 -19.61 -8.46 -11.73
CA SER A 107 -19.20 -9.15 -12.94
C SER A 107 -20.45 -9.51 -13.74
N SER A 108 -20.46 -9.32 -15.05
CA SER A 108 -21.26 -10.22 -15.88
C SER A 108 -20.57 -11.56 -15.76
N GLU A 109 -21.22 -12.52 -15.10
CA GLU A 109 -20.64 -13.83 -14.82
C GLU A 109 -20.07 -14.47 -16.11
N ASP A 110 -20.59 -14.12 -17.28
CA ASP A 110 -20.10 -14.64 -18.56
C ASP A 110 -18.79 -14.03 -19.08
N VAL A 111 -18.43 -12.79 -18.70
CA VAL A 111 -17.19 -12.14 -19.18
C VAL A 111 -16.00 -12.45 -18.26
N SER A 112 -16.26 -12.70 -16.97
CA SER A 112 -15.21 -12.99 -15.98
C SER A 112 -14.81 -14.46 -15.90
N LYS A 113 -15.67 -15.42 -16.31
CA LYS A 113 -15.46 -16.88 -16.17
C LYS A 113 -14.12 -17.40 -16.71
N ASN A 114 -13.47 -16.66 -17.60
CA ASN A 114 -12.19 -17.05 -18.21
C ASN A 114 -11.01 -16.15 -17.79
N PHE A 115 -11.10 -15.36 -16.71
CA PHE A 115 -10.03 -14.44 -16.31
C PHE A 115 -8.66 -15.14 -16.17
N GLU A 116 -8.58 -16.24 -15.41
CA GLU A 116 -7.33 -17.00 -15.23
C GLU A 116 -6.77 -17.50 -16.55
N SER A 117 -7.62 -18.13 -17.37
CA SER A 117 -7.23 -18.68 -18.67
C SER A 117 -6.78 -17.59 -19.63
N ARG A 118 -7.49 -16.46 -19.72
CA ARG A 118 -7.12 -15.32 -20.58
C ARG A 118 -5.79 -14.70 -20.17
N VAL A 119 -5.56 -14.50 -18.87
CA VAL A 119 -4.27 -14.00 -18.35
C VAL A 119 -3.16 -15.01 -18.63
N SER A 120 -3.44 -16.30 -18.43
CA SER A 120 -2.45 -17.37 -18.62
C SER A 120 -2.07 -17.51 -20.10
N ASN A 121 -3.04 -17.57 -21.00
CA ASN A 121 -2.79 -17.62 -22.44
C ASN A 121 -2.01 -16.38 -22.89
N PHE A 122 -2.38 -15.19 -22.42
CA PHE A 122 -1.67 -13.97 -22.80
C PHE A 122 -0.17 -13.96 -22.39
N PHE A 123 0.17 -14.49 -21.21
CA PHE A 123 1.54 -14.44 -20.68
C PHE A 123 2.38 -15.69 -20.91
N PHE A 124 1.76 -16.84 -21.16
CA PHE A 124 2.41 -18.15 -21.15
C PHE A 124 2.10 -18.98 -22.40
N ASP A 125 1.40 -18.44 -23.40
CA ASP A 125 1.22 -19.14 -24.68
C ASP A 125 2.59 -19.42 -25.32
N ALA A 126 2.88 -20.72 -25.42
CA ALA A 126 4.13 -21.26 -25.95
C ALA A 126 4.37 -20.92 -27.43
N ASN A 127 3.31 -20.59 -28.16
CA ASN A 127 3.39 -20.18 -29.56
C ASN A 127 3.69 -18.68 -29.73
N SER A 128 3.79 -17.93 -28.63
CA SER A 128 4.06 -16.50 -28.63
C SER A 128 5.43 -16.18 -28.02
N SER A 129 6.03 -15.05 -28.41
CA SER A 129 7.30 -14.59 -27.80
C SER A 129 7.20 -14.48 -26.27
N SER A 130 8.18 -15.03 -25.55
CA SER A 130 8.15 -15.03 -24.08
C SER A 130 8.18 -13.61 -23.51
N CYS A 131 7.31 -13.31 -22.54
CA CYS A 131 7.33 -12.04 -21.81
C CYS A 131 8.58 -11.93 -20.94
N GLU A 132 9.44 -10.94 -21.19
CA GLU A 132 10.62 -10.68 -20.34
C GLU A 132 10.21 -10.41 -18.90
N LEU A 133 9.21 -9.54 -18.74
CA LEU A 133 8.53 -9.26 -17.49
C LEU A 133 7.02 -9.16 -17.74
N ARG A 134 6.25 -9.60 -16.74
CA ARG A 134 4.79 -9.55 -16.73
C ARG A 134 4.35 -8.40 -15.86
N PHE A 135 3.64 -7.45 -16.46
CA PHE A 135 3.14 -6.25 -15.81
C PHE A 135 1.63 -6.33 -15.65
N PHE A 136 1.17 -5.81 -14.51
CA PHE A 136 -0.23 -5.60 -14.21
C PHE A 136 -0.47 -4.13 -13.87
N MET A 137 -1.52 -3.58 -14.47
CA MET A 137 -2.15 -2.33 -14.05
C MET A 137 -3.61 -2.60 -13.71
N ILE A 138 -4.24 -1.73 -12.92
CA ILE A 138 -5.66 -1.85 -12.57
C ILE A 138 -6.39 -0.57 -12.97
N TRP A 139 -7.50 -0.72 -13.69
CA TRP A 139 -8.39 0.38 -14.04
C TRP A 139 -9.85 0.02 -13.77
N ILE A 140 -10.38 0.49 -12.63
CA ILE A 140 -11.77 0.21 -12.19
C ILE A 140 -12.73 1.35 -12.56
N SER A 141 -12.20 2.52 -12.95
CA SER A 141 -12.99 3.69 -13.33
C SER A 141 -13.63 3.54 -14.71
N SER A 142 -14.49 4.49 -15.09
CA SER A 142 -15.07 4.54 -16.44
C SER A 142 -13.98 4.70 -17.50
N LEU A 143 -14.28 4.26 -18.72
CA LEU A 143 -13.36 4.39 -19.85
C LEU A 143 -13.08 5.87 -20.18
N ASP A 144 -14.08 6.74 -20.06
CA ASP A 144 -13.97 8.18 -20.34
C ASP A 144 -12.98 8.91 -19.43
N SER A 145 -12.64 8.33 -18.28
CA SER A 145 -11.65 8.87 -17.36
C SER A 145 -10.23 8.38 -17.63
N PHE A 146 -10.04 7.50 -18.62
CA PHE A 146 -8.72 6.98 -19.01
C PHE A 146 -8.02 8.02 -19.88
N THR A 147 -7.21 8.87 -19.24
CA THR A 147 -6.62 10.04 -19.88
C THR A 147 -5.28 9.73 -20.54
N ASN A 148 -4.75 10.70 -21.31
CA ASN A 148 -3.41 10.64 -21.89
C ASN A 148 -2.33 10.32 -20.85
N ARG A 149 -2.49 10.71 -19.58
CA ARG A 149 -1.55 10.34 -18.51
C ARG A 149 -1.41 8.83 -18.32
N SER A 150 -2.53 8.11 -18.39
CA SER A 150 -2.50 6.64 -18.31
C SER A 150 -1.84 6.03 -19.55
N ILE A 151 -2.07 6.62 -20.73
CA ILE A 151 -1.40 6.22 -21.98
C ILE A 151 0.11 6.42 -21.85
N PHE A 152 0.56 7.57 -21.34
CA PHE A 152 1.99 7.87 -21.12
C PHE A 152 2.65 6.92 -20.13
N SER A 153 1.93 6.46 -19.10
CA SER A 153 2.42 5.41 -18.20
C SER A 153 2.72 4.11 -18.98
N ILE A 154 1.83 3.71 -19.88
CA ILE A 154 2.01 2.54 -20.75
C ILE A 154 3.17 2.75 -21.74
N GLU A 155 3.26 3.91 -22.38
CA GLU A 155 4.37 4.24 -23.28
C GLU A 155 5.73 4.19 -22.57
N SER A 156 5.82 4.79 -21.38
CA SER A 156 7.05 4.77 -20.58
C SER A 156 7.46 3.35 -20.16
N LEU A 157 6.47 2.50 -19.83
CA LEU A 157 6.68 1.08 -19.55
C LEU A 157 7.32 0.39 -20.75
N PHE A 158 6.71 0.48 -21.93
CA PHE A 158 7.22 -0.21 -23.12
C PHE A 158 8.52 0.39 -23.65
N LYS A 159 8.81 1.68 -23.38
CA LYS A 159 10.13 2.25 -23.64
C LYS A 159 11.21 1.59 -22.78
N ALA A 160 10.93 1.32 -21.50
CA ALA A 160 11.88 0.66 -20.61
C ALA A 160 11.90 -0.88 -20.76
N HIS A 161 10.81 -1.45 -21.28
CA HIS A 161 10.58 -2.88 -21.44
C HIS A 161 9.89 -3.20 -22.78
N PRO A 162 10.60 -3.11 -23.92
CA PRO A 162 10.00 -3.36 -25.24
C PRO A 162 9.48 -4.80 -25.40
N ASN A 163 10.08 -5.75 -24.67
CA ASN A 163 9.66 -7.16 -24.65
C ASN A 163 8.84 -7.53 -23.39
N GLY A 164 8.35 -6.53 -22.66
CA GLY A 164 7.42 -6.72 -21.55
C GLY A 164 6.02 -7.07 -22.04
N CYS A 165 5.19 -7.61 -21.15
CA CYS A 165 3.78 -7.85 -21.43
C CYS A 165 2.94 -7.17 -20.37
N LEU A 166 1.90 -6.43 -20.77
CA LEU A 166 1.01 -5.69 -19.86
C LEU A 166 -0.41 -6.23 -19.92
N VAL A 167 -0.94 -6.64 -18.77
CA VAL A 167 -2.38 -6.84 -18.56
C VAL A 167 -2.93 -5.68 -17.75
N ILE A 168 -3.92 -4.98 -18.30
CA ILE A 168 -4.72 -4.01 -17.57
C ILE A 168 -5.97 -4.72 -17.04
N VAL A 169 -6.03 -4.93 -15.74
CA VAL A 169 -7.17 -5.55 -15.07
C VAL A 169 -8.29 -4.51 -14.99
N SER A 170 -9.24 -4.61 -15.92
CA SER A 170 -10.27 -3.58 -16.12
C SER A 170 -11.47 -4.11 -16.88
N ARG A 171 -12.66 -3.93 -16.30
CA ARG A 171 -13.93 -4.21 -16.98
C ARG A 171 -14.25 -3.18 -18.06
N SER A 172 -13.99 -1.90 -17.80
CA SER A 172 -14.33 -0.82 -18.73
C SER A 172 -13.45 -0.82 -19.97
N MET A 173 -12.19 -1.26 -19.84
CA MET A 173 -11.27 -1.38 -20.98
C MET A 173 -11.39 -2.72 -21.72
N ASP A 174 -11.91 -3.78 -21.10
CA ASP A 174 -12.18 -5.08 -21.74
C ASP A 174 -13.47 -5.01 -22.59
N THR A 175 -13.48 -4.10 -23.55
CA THR A 175 -14.58 -3.83 -24.49
C THR A 175 -13.99 -3.47 -25.86
N LYS A 176 -14.79 -3.51 -26.93
CA LYS A 176 -14.33 -3.04 -28.26
C LYS A 176 -13.78 -1.61 -28.23
N LYS A 177 -14.38 -0.72 -27.42
CA LYS A 177 -13.90 0.67 -27.27
C LYS A 177 -12.56 0.74 -26.54
N GLY A 178 -12.40 -0.02 -25.46
CA GLY A 178 -11.11 -0.07 -24.75
C GLY A 178 -10.01 -0.74 -25.56
N ALA A 179 -10.34 -1.76 -26.36
CA ALA A 179 -9.40 -2.37 -27.29
C ALA A 179 -8.84 -1.35 -28.29
N ARG A 180 -9.67 -0.43 -28.83
CA ARG A 180 -9.20 0.65 -29.72
C ARG A 180 -8.18 1.59 -29.07
N ILE A 181 -8.25 1.80 -27.76
CA ILE A 181 -7.24 2.59 -27.03
C ILE A 181 -5.89 1.85 -27.00
N LEU A 182 -5.91 0.51 -26.98
CA LEU A 182 -4.72 -0.33 -26.90
C LEU A 182 -4.17 -0.72 -28.29
N THR A 183 -5.00 -0.64 -29.34
CA THR A 183 -4.63 -0.96 -30.73
C THR A 183 -3.31 -0.31 -31.18
N PRO A 184 -3.05 0.99 -30.94
CA PRO A 184 -1.80 1.62 -31.39
C PRO A 184 -0.52 0.99 -30.78
N PHE A 185 -0.63 0.35 -29.61
CA PHE A 185 0.49 -0.39 -29.01
C PHE A 185 0.63 -1.77 -29.65
N ALA A 186 -0.47 -2.48 -29.85
CA ALA A 186 -0.50 -3.79 -30.49
C ALA A 186 0.01 -3.74 -31.94
N GLU A 187 -0.34 -2.71 -32.71
CA GLU A 187 0.15 -2.47 -34.06
C GLU A 187 1.67 -2.23 -34.11
N LYS A 188 2.27 -1.76 -33.01
CA LYS A 188 3.72 -1.64 -32.83
C LYS A 188 4.38 -2.94 -32.32
N GLY A 189 3.64 -4.04 -32.27
CA GLY A 189 4.10 -5.32 -31.75
C GLY A 189 4.23 -5.38 -30.22
N LEU A 190 3.76 -4.37 -29.49
CA LEU A 190 3.83 -4.34 -28.03
C LEU A 190 2.70 -5.19 -27.44
N LYS A 191 3.05 -6.06 -26.49
CA LYS A 191 2.09 -6.98 -25.86
C LYS A 191 1.31 -6.29 -24.75
N VAL A 192 0.14 -5.77 -25.08
CA VAL A 192 -0.80 -5.19 -24.12
C VAL A 192 -2.22 -5.69 -24.33
N THR A 193 -2.95 -5.95 -23.24
CA THR A 193 -4.37 -6.30 -23.28
C THR A 193 -5.11 -5.80 -22.03
N ALA A 194 -6.42 -5.69 -22.13
CA ALA A 194 -7.30 -5.45 -20.98
C ALA A 194 -8.17 -6.69 -20.72
N ILE A 195 -8.30 -7.09 -19.46
CA ILE A 195 -9.06 -8.28 -19.06
C ILE A 195 -9.93 -7.93 -17.84
N SER A 196 -11.23 -8.20 -17.94
CA SER A 196 -12.18 -8.03 -16.84
C SER A 196 -11.82 -8.93 -15.66
N PRO A 197 -11.69 -8.41 -14.43
CA PRO A 197 -11.36 -9.23 -13.27
C PRO A 197 -12.48 -10.22 -12.92
N ASP A 198 -12.09 -11.43 -12.54
CA ASP A 198 -12.94 -12.36 -11.79
C ASP A 198 -12.60 -12.28 -10.31
N PHE A 199 -13.46 -11.63 -9.52
CA PHE A 199 -13.26 -11.48 -8.08
C PHE A 199 -13.47 -12.79 -7.31
N ASN A 200 -14.26 -13.74 -7.82
CA ASN A 200 -14.39 -15.06 -7.20
C ASN A 200 -13.07 -15.84 -7.35
N TYR A 201 -12.43 -15.78 -8.52
CA TYR A 201 -11.10 -16.37 -8.72
C TYR A 201 -10.03 -15.65 -7.89
N LEU A 202 -9.91 -14.32 -8.05
CA LEU A 202 -8.85 -13.53 -7.42
C LEU A 202 -8.86 -13.68 -5.90
N PHE A 203 -10.03 -13.70 -5.27
CA PHE A 203 -10.14 -13.78 -3.82
C PHE A 203 -10.39 -15.20 -3.31
N GLY A 204 -10.83 -16.12 -4.16
CA GLY A 204 -11.37 -17.43 -3.76
C GLY A 204 -10.40 -18.33 -3.01
N LYS A 205 -9.11 -18.31 -3.38
CA LYS A 205 -8.04 -19.09 -2.73
C LYS A 205 -7.22 -18.25 -1.74
N THR A 206 -7.85 -17.26 -1.11
CA THR A 206 -7.19 -16.32 -0.18
C THR A 206 -8.11 -15.97 0.99
N ALA A 207 -7.56 -15.39 2.05
CA ALA A 207 -8.33 -14.86 3.17
C ALA A 207 -9.34 -13.77 2.76
N ALA A 208 -9.15 -13.13 1.60
CA ALA A 208 -10.09 -12.13 1.09
C ALA A 208 -11.45 -12.70 0.67
N ARG A 209 -11.60 -14.02 0.50
CA ARG A 209 -12.90 -14.65 0.21
C ARG A 209 -13.95 -14.30 1.27
N ALA A 210 -13.57 -14.38 2.55
CA ALA A 210 -14.47 -14.08 3.66
C ALA A 210 -14.88 -12.59 3.69
N TRP A 211 -13.93 -11.69 3.46
CA TRP A 211 -14.19 -10.26 3.32
C TRP A 211 -15.12 -9.96 2.14
N TYR A 212 -14.84 -10.53 0.96
CA TYR A 212 -15.62 -10.32 -0.26
C TYR A 212 -17.06 -10.81 -0.09
N ASN A 213 -17.26 -11.98 0.49
CA ASN A 213 -18.60 -12.49 0.80
C ASN A 213 -19.32 -11.61 1.83
N SER A 214 -18.65 -11.20 2.89
CA SER A 214 -19.25 -10.33 3.92
C SER A 214 -19.65 -8.97 3.35
N LEU A 215 -18.85 -8.43 2.44
CA LEU A 215 -19.17 -7.21 1.70
C LEU A 215 -20.39 -7.38 0.79
N LYS A 216 -20.47 -8.48 0.01
CA LYS A 216 -21.64 -8.76 -0.86
C LYS A 216 -22.95 -8.82 -0.08
N HIS A 217 -22.92 -9.39 1.13
CA HIS A 217 -24.09 -9.50 2.01
C HIS A 217 -24.33 -8.25 2.88
N GLY A 218 -23.63 -7.14 2.63
CA GLY A 218 -23.81 -5.88 3.37
C GLY A 218 -23.31 -5.89 4.82
N LYS A 219 -22.59 -6.93 5.24
CA LYS A 219 -22.03 -7.07 6.60
C LYS A 219 -20.81 -6.17 6.82
N ILE A 220 -20.09 -5.82 5.74
CA ILE A 220 -18.98 -4.87 5.77
C ILE A 220 -19.44 -3.53 5.22
N ASN A 221 -19.12 -2.44 5.92
CA ASN A 221 -19.32 -1.09 5.42
C ASN A 221 -18.18 -0.71 4.45
N PRO A 222 -18.45 -0.37 3.17
CA PRO A 222 -17.43 0.08 2.23
C PRO A 222 -16.73 1.39 2.65
N GLY A 223 -17.35 2.15 3.55
CA GLY A 223 -16.86 3.41 4.10
C GLY A 223 -17.01 4.60 3.14
N ARG A 224 -16.43 5.74 3.52
CA ARG A 224 -16.46 7.02 2.79
C ARG A 224 -15.34 7.16 1.76
N ILE A 225 -14.24 6.43 1.92
CA ILE A 225 -13.17 6.41 0.91
C ILE A 225 -13.68 5.63 -0.30
N SER A 226 -13.27 6.06 -1.49
CA SER A 226 -13.68 5.42 -2.75
C SER A 226 -13.51 3.90 -2.69
N PHE A 227 -14.61 3.17 -2.87
CA PHE A 227 -14.58 1.72 -2.87
C PHE A 227 -13.66 1.18 -3.98
N GLY A 228 -13.67 1.79 -5.17
CA GLY A 228 -12.74 1.43 -6.24
C GLY A 228 -11.28 1.57 -5.83
N GLN A 229 -10.92 2.61 -5.07
CA GLN A 229 -9.56 2.78 -4.54
C GLN A 229 -9.19 1.63 -3.58
N ASN A 230 -10.09 1.29 -2.65
CA ASN A 230 -9.86 0.20 -1.72
C ASN A 230 -9.80 -1.17 -2.42
N LEU A 231 -10.69 -1.41 -3.39
CA LEU A 231 -10.71 -2.63 -4.19
C LEU A 231 -9.42 -2.76 -5.01
N SER A 232 -8.92 -1.69 -5.63
CA SER A 232 -7.63 -1.69 -6.33
C SER A 232 -6.45 -2.04 -5.41
N ASN A 233 -6.51 -1.69 -4.12
CA ASN A 233 -5.48 -2.08 -3.15
C ASN A 233 -5.47 -3.58 -2.86
N LEU A 234 -6.63 -4.24 -2.88
CA LEU A 234 -6.72 -5.68 -2.71
C LEU A 234 -6.39 -6.43 -4.03
N VAL A 235 -6.95 -5.97 -5.15
CA VAL A 235 -6.77 -6.62 -6.46
C VAL A 235 -5.29 -6.63 -6.85
N ARG A 236 -4.52 -5.57 -6.59
CA ARG A 236 -3.06 -5.54 -6.88
C ARG A 236 -2.27 -6.59 -6.12
N LEU A 237 -2.71 -6.91 -4.90
CA LEU A 237 -2.09 -7.96 -4.09
C LEU A 237 -2.49 -9.34 -4.64
N ALA A 238 -3.78 -9.52 -4.96
CA ALA A 238 -4.31 -10.77 -5.48
C ALA A 238 -3.71 -11.16 -6.84
N VAL A 239 -3.55 -10.21 -7.77
CA VAL A 239 -2.95 -10.50 -9.09
C VAL A 239 -1.49 -10.93 -8.95
N LEU A 240 -0.71 -10.27 -8.09
CA LEU A 240 0.66 -10.68 -7.80
C LEU A 240 0.73 -12.03 -7.07
N TYR A 241 -0.24 -12.31 -6.18
CA TYR A 241 -0.30 -13.60 -5.51
C TYR A 241 -0.51 -14.74 -6.51
N HIS A 242 -1.45 -14.57 -7.45
CA HIS A 242 -1.79 -15.61 -8.43
C HIS A 242 -0.79 -15.73 -9.58
N PHE A 243 -0.20 -14.63 -10.06
CA PHE A 243 0.61 -14.63 -11.29
C PHE A 243 2.05 -14.17 -11.09
N GLY A 244 2.38 -13.56 -9.96
CA GLY A 244 3.65 -12.87 -9.74
C GLY A 244 3.83 -11.70 -10.71
N GLY A 245 5.08 -11.30 -10.91
CA GLY A 245 5.44 -10.24 -11.85
C GLY A 245 5.51 -8.87 -11.19
N VAL A 246 5.13 -7.84 -11.94
CA VAL A 246 5.22 -6.43 -11.54
C VAL A 246 3.85 -5.79 -11.56
N TYR A 247 3.46 -5.16 -10.46
CA TYR A 247 2.30 -4.28 -10.40
C TYR A 247 2.73 -2.82 -10.50
N LEU A 248 1.97 -2.03 -11.27
CA LEU A 248 2.11 -0.58 -11.39
C LEU A 248 0.74 0.09 -11.30
N ASP A 249 0.66 1.22 -10.58
CA ASP A 249 -0.46 2.15 -10.74
C ASP A 249 -0.36 2.82 -12.14
N THR A 250 -1.50 3.18 -12.74
CA THR A 250 -1.59 3.73 -14.11
C THR A 250 -1.04 5.16 -14.25
N ASP A 251 -0.48 5.71 -13.19
CA ASP A 251 0.12 7.03 -13.09
C ASP A 251 1.58 6.94 -12.65
N VAL A 252 2.24 5.82 -12.97
CA VAL A 252 3.67 5.60 -12.77
C VAL A 252 4.39 5.75 -14.10
N ILE A 253 5.35 6.68 -14.17
CA ILE A 253 6.28 6.79 -15.29
C ILE A 253 7.45 5.85 -15.03
N VAL A 254 7.67 4.88 -15.91
CA VAL A 254 8.81 3.96 -15.84
C VAL A 254 9.99 4.57 -16.57
N LEU A 255 11.14 4.64 -15.89
CA LEU A 255 12.36 5.26 -16.42
C LEU A 255 13.46 4.24 -16.71
N LYS A 256 13.47 3.09 -16.00
CA LYS A 256 14.51 2.07 -16.14
C LYS A 256 13.94 0.67 -16.01
N SER A 257 14.71 -0.28 -16.51
CA SER A 257 14.38 -1.70 -16.47
C SER A 257 14.30 -2.25 -15.04
N PHE A 258 13.24 -3.01 -14.74
CA PHE A 258 13.05 -3.74 -13.49
C PHE A 258 13.60 -5.17 -13.49
N ARG A 259 14.29 -5.62 -14.55
CA ARG A 259 14.72 -7.03 -14.70
C ARG A 259 15.52 -7.59 -13.53
N LYS A 260 16.30 -6.73 -12.87
CA LYS A 260 17.15 -7.10 -11.73
C LYS A 260 16.43 -7.02 -10.38
N LEU A 261 15.16 -6.61 -10.37
CA LEU A 261 14.36 -6.47 -9.16
C LEU A 261 13.53 -7.73 -8.92
N ARG A 262 13.48 -8.17 -7.67
CA ARG A 262 12.70 -9.34 -7.25
C ARG A 262 12.29 -9.20 -5.79
N ASN A 263 11.02 -9.48 -5.48
CA ASN A 263 10.47 -9.38 -4.12
C ASN A 263 10.72 -7.99 -3.53
N VAL A 264 10.35 -6.95 -4.28
CA VAL A 264 10.65 -5.56 -4.00
C VAL A 264 9.37 -4.77 -3.76
N ILE A 265 9.43 -3.87 -2.78
CA ILE A 265 8.48 -2.80 -2.54
C ILE A 265 9.23 -1.50 -2.23
N GLY A 266 8.69 -0.34 -2.58
CA GLY A 266 9.35 0.94 -2.34
C GLY A 266 8.92 1.62 -1.04
N ALA A 267 9.87 2.26 -0.37
CA ALA A 267 9.61 3.21 0.69
C ALA A 267 9.11 4.53 0.09
N GLN A 268 7.92 4.98 0.48
CA GLN A 268 7.43 6.32 0.17
C GLN A 268 8.03 7.38 1.10
N ALA A 269 8.35 7.02 2.35
CA ALA A 269 8.93 7.95 3.32
C ALA A 269 9.95 7.24 4.21
N VAL A 270 10.93 8.01 4.65
CA VAL A 270 11.96 7.61 5.62
C VAL A 270 11.92 8.55 6.81
N GLU A 271 12.34 8.04 7.96
CA GLU A 271 12.59 8.88 9.13
C GLU A 271 13.89 9.67 8.93
N ARG A 272 13.87 10.97 9.26
CA ARG A 272 14.96 11.90 8.97
C ARG A 272 16.29 11.52 9.63
N VAL A 273 16.23 11.01 10.86
CA VAL A 273 17.42 10.69 11.67
C VAL A 273 17.93 9.29 11.37
N THR A 274 17.11 8.26 11.57
CA THR A 274 17.56 6.87 11.44
C THR A 274 17.73 6.42 10.00
N ARG A 275 17.18 7.18 9.03
CA ARG A 275 17.08 6.83 7.61
C ARG A 275 16.34 5.51 7.34
N LYS A 276 15.70 4.93 8.36
CA LYS A 276 14.82 3.78 8.20
C LYS A 276 13.54 4.21 7.51
N TRP A 277 12.99 3.35 6.68
CA TRP A 277 11.70 3.60 6.05
C TRP A 277 10.61 3.67 7.13
N SER A 278 9.67 4.59 6.98
CA SER A 278 8.52 4.78 7.89
C SER A 278 7.18 4.52 7.20
N ARG A 279 7.17 4.58 5.85
CA ARG A 279 6.00 4.30 5.03
C ARG A 279 6.43 3.60 3.76
N LEU A 280 5.87 2.42 3.51
CA LEU A 280 5.90 1.75 2.21
C LEU A 280 4.69 2.16 1.39
N ASN A 281 4.78 1.99 0.07
CA ASN A 281 3.68 2.21 -0.84
C ASN A 281 3.55 1.04 -1.82
N ASN A 282 2.32 0.73 -2.18
CA ASN A 282 1.95 -0.41 -3.01
C ASN A 282 1.56 0.01 -4.45
N ALA A 283 1.98 1.18 -4.92
CA ALA A 283 1.83 1.64 -6.30
C ALA A 283 2.82 0.98 -7.24
N VAL A 284 3.95 0.48 -6.73
CA VAL A 284 4.91 -0.33 -7.46
C VAL A 284 5.32 -1.51 -6.58
N MET A 285 5.10 -2.73 -7.06
CA MET A 285 5.45 -3.95 -6.33
C MET A 285 5.92 -5.02 -7.31
N ILE A 286 7.04 -5.69 -7.01
CA ILE A 286 7.58 -6.77 -7.83
C ILE A 286 7.71 -8.00 -6.96
N PHE A 287 6.93 -9.04 -7.20
CA PHE A 287 6.95 -10.24 -6.37
C PHE A 287 6.85 -11.51 -7.21
N LYS A 288 7.47 -12.59 -6.72
CA LYS A 288 7.17 -13.92 -7.23
C LYS A 288 5.74 -14.32 -6.90
N ARG A 289 5.16 -15.15 -7.77
CA ARG A 289 3.89 -15.82 -7.54
C ARG A 289 3.91 -16.52 -6.18
N GLY A 290 2.84 -16.38 -5.40
CA GLY A 290 2.68 -17.03 -4.10
C GLY A 290 3.60 -16.55 -2.98
N HIS A 291 4.28 -15.40 -3.14
CA HIS A 291 5.20 -14.91 -2.11
C HIS A 291 4.49 -14.77 -0.74
N PRO A 292 5.03 -15.29 0.37
CA PRO A 292 4.36 -15.28 1.68
C PRO A 292 3.96 -13.87 2.17
N LEU A 293 4.76 -12.84 1.84
CA LEU A 293 4.41 -11.46 2.17
C LEU A 293 3.10 -10.99 1.51
N LEU A 294 2.79 -11.45 0.29
CA LEU A 294 1.53 -11.14 -0.39
C LEU A 294 0.33 -11.78 0.33
N VAL A 295 0.51 -13.02 0.83
CA VAL A 295 -0.50 -13.71 1.64
C VAL A 295 -0.80 -12.91 2.90
N LYS A 296 0.24 -12.51 3.64
CA LYS A 296 0.11 -11.68 4.84
C LYS A 296 -0.55 -10.32 4.55
N PHE A 297 -0.26 -9.69 3.40
CA PHE A 297 -0.94 -8.45 3.00
C PHE A 297 -2.43 -8.67 2.74
N ILE A 298 -2.82 -9.75 2.04
CA ILE A 298 -4.22 -10.06 1.74
C ILE A 298 -4.99 -10.41 3.02
N GLU A 299 -4.39 -11.17 3.93
CA GLU A 299 -4.94 -11.48 5.26
C GLU A 299 -5.17 -10.21 6.08
N GLU A 300 -4.16 -9.32 6.13
CA GLU A 300 -4.29 -8.06 6.84
C GLU A 300 -5.42 -7.19 6.26
N PHE A 301 -5.56 -7.16 4.92
CA PHE A 301 -6.63 -6.43 4.26
C PHE A 301 -7.99 -6.96 4.70
N ALA A 302 -8.18 -8.28 4.60
CA ALA A 302 -9.44 -8.93 4.93
C ALA A 302 -9.83 -8.73 6.39
N ARG A 303 -8.85 -8.83 7.31
CA ARG A 303 -9.05 -8.75 8.76
C ARG A 303 -9.26 -7.34 9.27
N THR A 304 -8.55 -6.37 8.70
CA THR A 304 -8.48 -5.00 9.26
C THR A 304 -9.11 -3.95 8.36
N PHE A 305 -9.85 -4.35 7.33
CA PHE A 305 -10.46 -3.42 6.39
C PHE A 305 -11.19 -2.27 7.08
N ASP A 306 -10.80 -1.03 6.74
CA ASP A 306 -11.47 0.18 7.21
C ASP A 306 -11.66 1.11 6.02
N GLY A 307 -12.89 1.13 5.51
CA GLY A 307 -13.27 1.96 4.37
C GLY A 307 -13.32 3.46 4.68
N ASP A 308 -13.20 3.87 5.94
CA ASP A 308 -13.32 5.27 6.35
C ASP A 308 -11.97 5.98 6.53
N LYS A 309 -10.86 5.22 6.54
CA LYS A 309 -9.50 5.73 6.74
C LYS A 309 -8.67 5.69 5.46
N TRP A 310 -8.28 6.86 4.95
CA TRP A 310 -7.44 6.95 3.76
C TRP A 310 -6.06 6.32 4.01
N GLY A 311 -5.60 5.51 3.06
CA GLY A 311 -4.30 4.83 3.12
C GLY A 311 -4.27 3.60 4.03
N HIS A 312 -5.26 3.41 4.91
CA HIS A 312 -5.32 2.29 5.86
C HIS A 312 -5.22 0.92 5.19
N ASN A 313 -5.92 0.75 4.07
CA ASN A 313 -5.96 -0.51 3.29
C ASN A 313 -4.88 -0.61 2.21
N GLY A 314 -3.98 0.38 2.11
CA GLY A 314 -2.94 0.46 1.08
C GLY A 314 -1.57 0.72 1.69
N PRO A 315 -0.97 1.92 1.54
CA PRO A 315 0.36 2.22 2.09
C PRO A 315 0.53 1.86 3.58
N TYR A 316 -0.48 2.11 4.42
CA TYR A 316 -0.38 1.79 5.85
C TYR A 316 -0.45 0.29 6.13
N LEU A 317 -1.14 -0.47 5.28
CA LEU A 317 -1.24 -1.91 5.35
C LEU A 317 0.07 -2.58 5.00
N VAL A 318 0.63 -2.24 3.85
CA VAL A 318 1.88 -2.86 3.42
C VAL A 318 3.02 -2.49 4.37
N SER A 319 3.01 -1.29 4.95
CA SER A 319 3.99 -0.89 5.97
C SER A 319 3.93 -1.74 7.23
N ARG A 320 2.74 -1.87 7.86
CA ARG A 320 2.62 -2.57 9.14
C ARG A 320 2.88 -4.07 9.02
N VAL A 321 2.51 -4.67 7.88
CA VAL A 321 2.78 -6.08 7.61
C VAL A 321 4.25 -6.31 7.31
N ALA A 322 4.88 -5.49 6.46
CA ALA A 322 6.31 -5.61 6.17
C ALA A 322 7.20 -5.45 7.41
N MET A 323 6.82 -4.53 8.31
CA MET A 323 7.53 -4.34 9.58
C MET A 323 7.45 -5.59 10.48
N ARG A 324 6.29 -6.25 10.53
CA ARG A 324 6.12 -7.51 11.29
C ARG A 324 6.78 -8.71 10.62
N ALA A 325 6.83 -8.74 9.30
CA ALA A 325 7.38 -9.86 8.53
C ALA A 325 8.91 -9.77 8.32
N SER A 326 9.55 -8.71 8.81
CA SER A 326 10.99 -8.54 8.71
C SER A 326 11.68 -9.58 9.59
N GLY A 327 12.39 -10.52 8.97
CA GLY A 327 13.02 -11.66 9.67
C GLY A 327 12.17 -12.93 9.71
N ASP A 328 10.95 -12.93 9.16
CA ASP A 328 10.15 -14.15 9.00
C ASP A 328 10.78 -15.06 7.95
N VAL A 329 10.96 -16.34 8.29
CA VAL A 329 11.51 -17.36 7.38
C VAL A 329 10.69 -17.42 6.10
N GLY A 330 11.38 -17.33 4.95
CA GLY A 330 10.76 -17.41 3.61
C GLY A 330 10.00 -16.15 3.16
N CYS A 331 10.00 -15.07 3.96
CA CYS A 331 9.39 -13.79 3.60
C CYS A 331 10.36 -12.79 2.97
N ASP A 332 11.57 -13.19 2.56
CA ASP A 332 12.63 -12.28 2.10
C ASP A 332 12.17 -11.29 1.02
N PHE A 333 12.32 -10.00 1.34
CA PHE A 333 11.97 -8.90 0.47
C PHE A 333 12.93 -7.73 0.64
N THR A 334 13.06 -6.93 -0.41
CA THR A 334 13.89 -5.72 -0.42
C THR A 334 13.01 -4.49 -0.41
N VAL A 335 13.29 -3.57 0.52
CA VAL A 335 12.69 -2.23 0.50
C VAL A 335 13.62 -1.30 -0.28
N LEU A 336 13.15 -0.80 -1.42
CA LEU A 336 13.89 0.24 -2.16
C LEU A 336 13.70 1.61 -1.49
N PRO A 337 14.73 2.48 -1.54
CA PRO A 337 14.64 3.82 -0.96
C PRO A 337 13.67 4.70 -1.78
N PRO A 338 13.16 5.81 -1.22
CA PRO A 338 12.21 6.69 -1.90
C PRO A 338 12.69 7.17 -3.27
N GLU A 339 13.96 7.50 -3.43
CA GLU A 339 14.54 7.99 -4.67
C GLU A 339 14.41 6.99 -5.82
N ALA A 340 14.24 5.70 -5.53
CA ALA A 340 14.11 4.66 -6.54
C ALA A 340 12.73 4.64 -7.22
N LEU A 341 11.63 4.86 -6.48
CA LEU A 341 10.26 4.70 -6.98
C LEU A 341 9.33 5.90 -6.70
N TYR A 342 9.68 6.71 -5.70
CA TYR A 342 8.90 7.84 -5.17
C TYR A 342 9.79 9.07 -4.95
N PRO A 343 10.55 9.55 -5.96
CA PRO A 343 11.54 10.61 -5.79
C PRO A 343 10.95 11.98 -5.43
N VAL A 344 9.63 12.13 -5.51
CA VAL A 344 8.87 13.30 -5.04
C VAL A 344 7.62 12.82 -4.31
N GLY A 345 7.41 13.35 -3.10
CA GLY A 345 6.24 13.01 -2.28
C GLY A 345 4.96 13.66 -2.80
N TRP A 346 3.82 13.07 -2.47
CA TRP A 346 2.49 13.56 -2.87
C TRP A 346 2.18 15.00 -2.44
N ARG A 347 2.87 15.55 -1.43
CA ARG A 347 2.72 16.95 -0.98
C ARG A 347 3.43 17.94 -1.90
N GLU A 348 4.54 17.52 -2.51
CA GLU A 348 5.39 18.35 -3.37
C GLU A 348 5.13 18.09 -4.86
N ILE A 349 4.21 17.18 -5.18
CA ILE A 349 3.99 16.68 -6.54
C ILE A 349 3.70 17.78 -7.56
N ARG A 350 3.07 18.89 -7.13
CA ARG A 350 2.79 20.04 -7.99
C ARG A 350 4.04 20.55 -8.70
N GLY A 351 5.19 20.59 -8.01
CA GLY A 351 6.43 21.09 -8.59
C GLY A 351 6.93 20.27 -9.79
N LEU A 352 6.46 19.03 -9.97
CA LEU A 352 6.80 18.25 -11.16
C LEU A 352 6.05 18.71 -12.43
N PHE A 353 4.92 19.40 -12.27
CA PHE A 353 4.02 19.82 -13.36
C PHE A 353 4.24 21.28 -13.78
N GLU A 354 4.89 22.08 -12.93
CA GLU A 354 5.16 23.50 -13.20
C GLU A 354 6.36 23.67 -14.14
N GLY A 355 6.21 24.56 -15.12
CA GLY A 355 7.23 24.97 -16.07
C GLY A 355 8.21 25.99 -15.48
N PRO A 356 9.27 26.32 -16.23
CA PRO A 356 10.27 27.29 -15.78
C PRO A 356 9.63 28.69 -15.67
N LYS A 357 9.79 29.31 -14.49
CA LYS A 357 9.29 30.69 -14.22
C LYS A 357 10.36 31.75 -14.44
N ASN A 358 11.63 31.34 -14.36
CA ASN A 358 12.83 32.15 -14.58
C ASN A 358 14.04 31.23 -14.85
N SER A 359 15.21 31.82 -15.12
CA SER A 359 16.44 31.10 -15.44
C SER A 359 16.91 30.16 -14.31
N SER A 360 16.79 30.59 -13.04
CA SER A 360 17.14 29.77 -11.87
C SER A 360 16.20 28.57 -11.71
N HIS A 361 14.89 28.75 -11.89
CA HIS A 361 13.92 27.66 -11.86
C HIS A 361 14.19 26.66 -12.99
N SER A 362 14.52 27.14 -14.19
CA SER A 362 14.90 26.28 -15.33
C SER A 362 16.14 25.42 -15.02
N LYS A 363 17.19 26.01 -14.41
CA LYS A 363 18.39 25.27 -13.96
C LYS A 363 18.04 24.21 -12.92
N TRP A 364 17.18 24.54 -11.94
CA TRP A 364 16.71 23.60 -10.93
C TRP A 364 15.92 22.44 -11.55
N ILE A 365 14.97 22.70 -12.46
CA ILE A 365 14.22 21.67 -13.20
C ILE A 365 15.20 20.74 -13.92
N GLY A 366 16.17 21.28 -14.65
CA GLY A 366 17.18 20.49 -15.35
C GLY A 366 18.00 19.61 -14.40
N GLY A 367 18.40 20.15 -13.24
CA GLY A 367 19.07 19.40 -12.18
C GLY A 367 18.21 18.25 -11.66
N LYS A 368 16.94 18.52 -11.34
CA LYS A 368 16.02 17.51 -10.79
C LYS A 368 15.69 16.41 -11.80
N VAL A 369 15.52 16.75 -13.09
CA VAL A 369 15.36 15.76 -14.17
C VAL A 369 16.57 14.84 -14.25
N ARG A 370 17.80 15.39 -14.21
CA ARG A 370 19.03 14.58 -14.21
C ARG A 370 19.13 13.67 -12.99
N GLU A 371 18.80 14.19 -11.80
CA GLU A 371 18.76 13.41 -10.56
C GLU A 371 17.80 12.23 -10.67
N ILE A 372 16.54 12.49 -11.05
CA ILE A 372 15.49 11.47 -11.22
C ILE A 372 15.93 10.43 -12.25
N ARG A 373 16.41 10.84 -13.43
CA ARG A 373 16.90 9.90 -14.46
C ARG A 373 18.08 9.06 -13.93
N ARG A 374 18.97 9.65 -13.13
CA ARG A 374 20.14 8.94 -12.59
C ARG A 374 19.77 7.95 -11.49
N GLN A 375 18.83 8.26 -10.60
CA GLN A 375 18.56 7.47 -9.40
C GLN A 375 17.29 6.62 -9.45
N SER A 376 16.27 7.06 -10.18
CA SER A 376 14.94 6.45 -10.14
C SER A 376 14.77 5.37 -11.19
N PHE A 377 14.09 4.30 -10.80
CA PHE A 377 13.50 3.29 -11.68
C PHE A 377 12.15 3.78 -12.22
N ALA A 378 11.40 4.51 -11.41
CA ALA A 378 10.09 5.04 -11.77
C ALA A 378 9.73 6.31 -10.97
N VAL A 379 8.71 7.02 -11.45
CA VAL A 379 8.13 8.20 -10.79
C VAL A 379 6.62 8.01 -10.68
N HIS A 380 6.10 7.95 -9.45
CA HIS A 380 4.66 7.95 -9.19
C HIS A 380 4.10 9.37 -9.20
N LEU A 381 3.08 9.62 -10.01
CA LEU A 381 2.50 10.95 -10.22
C LEU A 381 1.40 11.32 -9.23
N TRP A 382 0.98 10.42 -8.33
CA TRP A 382 -0.02 10.69 -7.30
C TRP A 382 -1.32 11.28 -7.86
N ASN A 383 -1.96 10.60 -8.82
CA ASN A 383 -3.04 11.15 -9.65
C ASN A 383 -4.24 11.65 -8.83
N LYS A 384 -4.46 11.13 -7.62
CA LYS A 384 -5.46 11.69 -6.71
C LYS A 384 -5.20 13.18 -6.40
N GLN A 385 -3.95 13.56 -6.27
CA GLN A 385 -3.49 14.93 -6.03
C GLN A 385 -3.21 15.69 -7.32
N SER A 386 -2.63 15.02 -8.33
CA SER A 386 -2.11 15.71 -9.51
C SER A 386 -3.05 15.75 -10.71
N LYS A 387 -4.18 15.00 -10.74
CA LYS A 387 -5.05 14.90 -11.92
C LYS A 387 -5.59 16.22 -12.46
N VAL A 388 -5.68 17.24 -11.60
CA VAL A 388 -6.18 18.58 -11.94
C VAL A 388 -5.08 19.52 -12.43
N LEU A 389 -3.82 19.09 -12.36
CA LEU A 389 -2.68 19.89 -12.79
C LEU A 389 -2.49 19.73 -14.30
N GLU A 390 -2.15 20.80 -15.00
CA GLU A 390 -1.71 20.69 -16.39
C GLU A 390 -0.21 20.39 -16.42
N VAL A 391 0.24 19.68 -17.45
CA VAL A 391 1.68 19.46 -17.67
C VAL A 391 2.20 20.67 -18.43
N GLU A 392 2.77 21.64 -17.72
CA GLU A 392 3.32 22.84 -18.35
C GLU A 392 4.56 22.50 -19.20
N LYS A 393 4.74 23.21 -20.31
CA LYS A 393 5.88 23.03 -21.21
C LYS A 393 7.19 23.23 -20.45
N GLY A 394 8.12 22.29 -20.61
CA GLY A 394 9.44 22.33 -19.97
C GLY A 394 9.45 21.98 -18.47
N SER A 395 8.30 21.63 -17.88
CA SER A 395 8.21 21.05 -16.53
C SER A 395 8.95 19.71 -16.43
N ILE A 396 9.19 19.22 -15.21
CA ILE A 396 9.88 17.94 -15.00
C ILE A 396 9.13 16.80 -15.69
N VAL A 397 7.81 16.70 -15.53
CA VAL A 397 6.99 15.67 -16.19
C VAL A 397 7.07 15.80 -17.72
N HIS A 398 6.94 17.01 -18.26
CA HIS A 398 7.08 17.25 -19.70
C HIS A 398 8.43 16.73 -20.23
N ARG A 399 9.53 17.03 -19.53
CA ARG A 399 10.88 16.59 -19.93
C ARG A 399 11.08 15.08 -19.76
N LEU A 400 10.49 14.46 -18.75
CA LEU A 400 10.53 13.00 -18.60
C LEU A 400 9.73 12.28 -19.69
N MET A 401 8.69 12.91 -20.23
CA MET A 401 7.83 12.33 -21.25
C MET A 401 8.34 12.56 -22.68
N PHE A 402 8.91 13.72 -22.97
CA PHE A 402 9.18 14.13 -24.37
C PHE A 402 10.65 14.42 -24.70
N GLU A 403 11.53 14.64 -23.71
CA GLU A 403 12.96 14.89 -23.98
C GLU A 403 13.78 13.60 -23.90
N LEU A 404 13.28 12.57 -24.57
CA LEU A 404 13.53 11.18 -24.25
C LEU A 404 14.49 10.50 -25.23
#